data_AF-A0A1G2VXL2-F1
#
_entry.id   AF-A0A1G2VXL2-F1
#
_cell.length_a   1.000
_cell.length_b   1.000
_cell.length_c   1.000
_cell.angle_alpha   90.00
_cell.angle_beta   90.00
_cell.angle_gamma   90.00
#
_symmetry.space_group_name_H-M   'P 1'
#
loop_
_entity.id
_entity.type
_entity.pdbx_description
1 polymer ?
#
loop_
_entity_poly.entity_id
_entity_poly.type
_entity_poly.pdbx_seq_one_letter_code
_entity_poly.pdbx_strand_id
1 'polypeptide(L)'
;MSDFAYGAPYQAGTTAFVQDLATTFGGSNYLLLTGNGNVPTGQLTQLTSQLTSLGKTVETSATFSLAIASGYDAVFHFGQGLTGGQFADLDAYVSAGGDAYVSLGGGWYGSAAGEAAAWNPFFADYGLAAGSTWFTAPGFVDATVTQGPSGATNLIWGYGQSIDRLPAGNGVSYVRGSFAGGPQDIGLVGSSQPLGVAPVPEPATWTMMIVGFGTAGAAMRRRRARRWRFEMTPPTTRGS
;
A
#
# COMPACT_ATOMS: atom_id res chain seq x y z
N MET A 1 2.90 12.33 9.41
CA MET A 1 1.53 12.89 9.56
C MET A 1 1.24 13.15 11.04
N SER A 2 1.55 14.35 11.54
CA SER A 2 1.19 14.78 12.90
C SER A 2 -0.07 15.65 12.88
N ASP A 3 -0.58 16.06 14.05
CA ASP A 3 -1.72 16.97 14.18
C ASP A 3 -1.50 18.30 13.44
N PHE A 4 -0.24 18.72 13.23
CA PHE A 4 0.10 19.86 12.36
C PHE A 4 -0.39 19.69 10.92
N ALA A 5 -0.43 18.46 10.41
CA ALA A 5 -0.95 18.15 9.07
C ALA A 5 -2.46 18.37 8.95
N TYR A 6 -3.18 18.40 10.07
CA TYR A 6 -4.61 18.66 10.12
C TYR A 6 -4.93 20.15 10.35
N GLY A 7 -3.91 20.99 10.50
CA GLY A 7 -4.07 22.45 10.50
C GLY A 7 -4.30 23.01 9.10
N ALA A 8 -4.91 24.19 9.01
CA ALA A 8 -4.94 24.94 7.76
C ALA A 8 -3.51 25.37 7.36
N PRO A 9 -3.17 25.39 6.05
CA PRO A 9 -4.02 25.10 4.89
C PRO A 9 -4.06 23.62 4.46
N TYR A 10 -3.45 22.71 5.21
CA TYR A 10 -3.20 21.32 4.79
C TYR A 10 -4.35 20.36 5.08
N GLN A 11 -5.28 20.76 5.95
CA GLN A 11 -6.32 19.88 6.49
C GLN A 11 -7.09 19.08 5.42
N ALA A 12 -7.56 19.74 4.37
CA ALA A 12 -8.33 19.09 3.32
C ALA A 12 -7.49 18.04 2.58
N GLY A 13 -6.26 18.40 2.22
CA GLY A 13 -5.34 17.50 1.53
C GLY A 13 -4.93 16.30 2.40
N THR A 14 -4.61 16.55 3.66
CA THR A 14 -4.30 15.49 4.64
C THR A 14 -5.48 14.56 4.86
N THR A 15 -6.70 15.10 4.97
CA THR A 15 -7.92 14.30 5.14
C THR A 15 -8.13 13.36 3.96
N ALA A 16 -8.02 13.88 2.73
CA ALA A 16 -8.16 13.08 1.52
C ALA A 16 -7.05 12.02 1.41
N PHE A 17 -5.81 12.38 1.74
CA PHE A 17 -4.68 11.47 1.73
C PHE A 17 -4.88 10.29 2.70
N VAL A 18 -5.31 10.56 3.94
CA VAL A 18 -5.55 9.52 4.95
C VAL A 18 -6.73 8.63 4.56
N GLN A 19 -7.76 9.20 3.96
CA GLN A 19 -8.93 8.44 3.48
C GLN A 19 -8.53 7.45 2.39
N ASP A 20 -7.73 7.91 1.41
CA ASP A 20 -7.23 7.03 0.35
C ASP A 20 -6.27 5.98 0.90
N LEU A 21 -5.33 6.36 1.77
CA LEU A 21 -4.40 5.44 2.41
C LEU A 21 -5.14 4.33 3.18
N ALA A 22 -6.16 4.67 3.97
CA ALA A 22 -6.96 3.70 4.72
C ALA A 22 -7.84 2.79 3.84
N THR A 23 -8.22 3.27 2.65
CA THR A 23 -8.92 2.47 1.63
C THR A 23 -7.94 1.51 0.97
N THR A 24 -6.77 2.04 0.60
CA THR A 24 -5.70 1.35 -0.10
C THR A 24 -5.09 0.23 0.75
N PHE A 25 -4.76 0.49 2.01
CA PHE A 25 -4.26 -0.52 2.94
C PHE A 25 -5.35 -1.52 3.38
N GLY A 26 -6.64 -1.18 3.22
CA GLY A 26 -7.71 -2.07 3.64
C GLY A 26 -7.60 -2.46 5.12
N GLY A 27 -7.94 -3.70 5.47
CA GLY A 27 -7.83 -4.19 6.85
C GLY A 27 -8.67 -3.42 7.88
N SER A 28 -8.45 -3.72 9.15
CA SER A 28 -9.15 -3.10 10.29
C SER A 28 -8.23 -2.68 11.44
N ASN A 29 -7.04 -3.27 11.59
CA ASN A 29 -6.15 -3.05 12.75
C ASN A 29 -4.87 -2.34 12.32
N TYR A 30 -4.69 -1.09 12.72
CA TYR A 30 -3.53 -0.27 12.35
C TYR A 30 -2.66 0.03 13.57
N LEU A 31 -1.35 -0.03 13.37
CA LEU A 31 -0.35 0.29 14.39
C LEU A 31 0.37 1.59 14.05
N LEU A 32 0.31 2.56 14.96
CA LEU A 32 1.08 3.78 14.89
C LEU A 32 2.35 3.64 15.72
N LEU A 33 3.52 3.73 15.09
CA LEU A 33 4.77 3.73 15.83
C LEU A 33 4.96 5.06 16.55
N THR A 34 5.29 4.97 17.83
CA THR A 34 5.57 6.07 18.75
C THR A 34 6.95 5.80 19.38
N GLY A 35 7.49 6.70 20.20
CA GLY A 35 8.78 6.47 20.87
C GLY A 35 9.91 7.32 20.32
N ASN A 36 10.84 6.72 19.56
CA ASN A 36 12.10 7.36 19.13
C ASN A 36 12.01 8.19 17.82
N GLY A 37 10.80 8.59 17.44
CA GLY A 37 10.54 9.44 16.28
C GLY A 37 10.20 10.87 16.73
N ASN A 38 10.17 11.80 15.76
CA ASN A 38 9.87 13.20 16.04
C ASN A 38 8.37 13.49 16.22
N VAL A 39 7.51 12.47 16.15
CA VAL A 39 6.07 12.61 16.34
C VAL A 39 5.66 11.94 17.66
N PRO A 40 5.46 12.72 18.75
CA PRO A 40 4.99 12.17 20.01
C PRO A 40 3.53 11.72 19.91
N THR A 41 3.10 10.80 20.76
CA THR A 41 1.73 10.25 20.75
C THR A 41 0.64 11.33 20.82
N GLY A 42 0.87 12.40 21.58
CA GLY A 42 -0.06 13.53 21.68
C GLY A 42 -0.24 14.34 20.39
N GLN A 43 0.61 14.11 19.38
CA GLN A 43 0.54 14.72 18.05
C GLN A 43 -0.04 13.75 16.99
N LEU A 44 -0.63 12.63 17.42
CA LEU A 44 -1.30 11.65 16.53
C LEU A 44 -2.82 11.63 16.74
N THR A 45 -3.37 12.55 17.55
CA THR A 45 -4.77 12.52 17.97
C THR A 45 -5.73 12.64 16.79
N GLN A 46 -5.44 13.55 15.86
CA GLN A 46 -6.27 13.79 14.67
C GLN A 46 -6.20 12.62 13.70
N LEU A 47 -5.00 12.05 13.50
CA LEU A 47 -4.82 10.86 12.67
C LEU A 47 -5.60 9.67 13.22
N THR A 48 -5.46 9.39 14.52
CA THR A 48 -6.20 8.33 15.20
C THR A 48 -7.70 8.56 15.05
N SER A 49 -8.18 9.77 15.32
CA SER A 49 -9.60 10.11 15.19
C SER A 49 -10.13 9.88 13.77
N GLN A 50 -9.37 10.28 12.74
CA GLN A 50 -9.80 10.08 11.36
C GLN A 50 -9.83 8.59 11.01
N LEU A 51 -8.77 7.84 11.30
CA LEU A 51 -8.72 6.40 11.03
C LEU A 51 -9.85 5.64 11.74
N THR A 52 -10.13 5.99 13.00
CA THR A 52 -11.27 5.41 13.73
C THR A 52 -12.61 5.79 13.11
N SER A 53 -12.78 7.02 12.61
CA SER A 53 -14.00 7.39 11.87
C SER A 53 -14.18 6.62 10.56
N LEU A 54 -13.08 6.13 9.98
CA LEU A 54 -13.05 5.25 8.81
C LEU A 54 -13.19 3.77 9.18
N GLY A 55 -13.49 3.45 10.45
CA GLY A 55 -13.73 2.09 10.94
C GLY A 55 -12.47 1.30 11.30
N LYS A 56 -11.32 1.96 11.45
CA LYS A 56 -10.07 1.29 11.86
C LYS A 56 -9.93 1.27 13.39
N THR A 57 -9.51 0.13 13.91
CA THR A 57 -8.92 0.01 15.24
C THR A 57 -7.49 0.49 15.16
N VAL A 58 -7.11 1.45 16.02
CA VAL A 58 -5.79 2.07 15.99
C VAL A 58 -5.12 1.89 17.34
N GLU A 59 -3.94 1.27 17.33
CA GLU A 59 -3.09 1.16 18.51
C GLU A 59 -1.76 1.86 18.30
N THR A 60 -1.03 2.10 19.39
CA THR A 60 0.29 2.72 19.35
C THR A 60 1.31 1.82 20.02
N SER A 61 2.52 1.74 19.48
CA SER A 61 3.64 1.05 20.13
C SER A 61 4.89 1.91 20.15
N ALA A 62 5.61 1.94 21.27
CA ALA A 62 6.91 2.60 21.39
C ALA A 62 8.07 1.73 20.85
N THR A 63 7.80 0.46 20.58
CA THR A 63 8.76 -0.52 20.08
C THR A 63 8.23 -1.17 18.81
N PHE A 64 9.14 -1.64 17.98
CA PHE A 64 8.82 -2.34 16.74
C PHE A 64 9.53 -3.68 16.70
N SER A 65 8.76 -4.72 16.38
CA SER A 65 9.25 -6.06 16.04
C SER A 65 8.23 -6.78 15.16
N LEU A 66 8.65 -7.87 14.51
CA LEU A 66 7.74 -8.67 13.68
C LEU A 66 6.59 -9.24 14.51
N ALA A 67 6.85 -9.66 15.76
CA ALA A 67 5.84 -10.21 16.66
C ALA A 67 4.74 -9.19 16.99
N ILE A 68 5.10 -7.91 17.10
CA ILE A 68 4.13 -6.83 17.30
C ILE A 68 3.40 -6.55 15.98
N ALA A 69 4.16 -6.33 14.89
CA ALA A 69 3.62 -5.93 13.60
C ALA A 69 2.63 -6.93 13.01
N SER A 70 2.88 -8.23 13.19
CA SER A 70 2.03 -9.33 12.67
C SER A 70 0.60 -9.34 13.23
N GLY A 71 0.32 -8.57 14.30
CA GLY A 71 -1.03 -8.38 14.81
C GLY A 71 -1.87 -7.34 14.05
N TYR A 72 -1.27 -6.65 13.08
CA TYR A 72 -1.85 -5.49 12.42
C TYR A 72 -1.81 -5.61 10.90
N ASP A 73 -2.83 -5.05 10.25
CA ASP A 73 -2.94 -5.00 8.80
C ASP A 73 -2.02 -3.92 8.22
N ALA A 74 -1.79 -2.82 8.96
CA ALA A 74 -0.87 -1.77 8.55
C ALA A 74 -0.04 -1.20 9.71
N VAL A 75 1.21 -0.84 9.44
CA VAL A 75 2.13 -0.16 10.36
C VAL A 75 2.49 1.22 9.81
N PHE A 76 2.46 2.22 10.68
CA PHE A 76 2.76 3.61 10.34
C PHE A 76 4.03 4.07 11.04
N HIS A 77 5.03 4.40 10.23
CA HIS A 77 6.29 5.00 10.63
C HIS A 77 6.27 6.50 10.37
N PHE A 78 6.71 7.27 11.37
CA PHE A 78 6.73 8.73 11.42
C PHE A 78 8.14 9.31 11.64
N GLY A 79 9.15 8.69 11.05
CA GLY A 79 10.55 9.12 11.18
C GLY A 79 11.28 8.50 12.38
N GLN A 80 10.78 7.39 12.94
CA GLN A 80 11.51 6.61 13.94
C GLN A 80 12.84 6.08 13.35
N GLY A 81 13.89 6.06 14.17
CA GLY A 81 15.09 5.30 13.83
C GLY A 81 14.85 3.81 13.94
N LEU A 82 15.09 3.05 12.88
CA LEU A 82 15.16 1.59 12.91
C LEU A 82 16.62 1.10 12.94
N THR A 83 16.84 0.03 13.69
CA THR A 83 18.10 -0.73 13.76
C THR A 83 18.09 -1.91 12.78
N GLY A 84 19.23 -2.56 12.57
CA GLY A 84 19.35 -3.68 11.62
C GLY A 84 18.35 -4.82 11.86
N GLY A 85 18.10 -5.21 13.11
CA GLY A 85 17.08 -6.21 13.44
C GLY A 85 15.66 -5.74 13.12
N GLN A 86 15.37 -4.46 13.33
CA GLN A 86 14.05 -3.88 13.03
C GLN A 86 13.81 -3.72 11.53
N PHE A 87 14.84 -3.49 10.73
CA PHE A 87 14.71 -3.54 9.27
C PHE A 87 14.37 -4.95 8.79
N ALA A 88 15.01 -5.98 9.35
CA ALA A 88 14.67 -7.37 9.03
C ALA A 88 13.22 -7.73 9.44
N ASP A 89 12.77 -7.23 10.59
CA ASP A 89 11.38 -7.41 11.04
C ASP A 89 10.37 -6.69 10.11
N LEU A 90 10.70 -5.48 9.64
CA LEU A 90 9.85 -4.74 8.71
C LEU A 90 9.79 -5.43 7.35
N ASP A 91 10.91 -5.94 6.86
CA ASP A 91 10.98 -6.72 5.62
C ASP A 91 10.14 -7.99 5.71
N ALA A 92 10.29 -8.75 6.79
CA ALA A 92 9.48 -9.95 7.03
C ALA A 92 7.97 -9.64 7.10
N TYR A 93 7.60 -8.51 7.69
CA TYR A 93 6.21 -8.06 7.77
C TYR A 93 5.63 -7.69 6.39
N VAL A 94 6.33 -6.85 5.63
CA VAL A 94 5.85 -6.38 4.32
C VAL A 94 5.85 -7.52 3.28
N SER A 95 6.87 -8.38 3.30
CA SER A 95 6.93 -9.57 2.44
C SER A 95 5.82 -10.60 2.75
N ALA A 96 5.30 -10.62 3.98
CA ALA A 96 4.14 -11.41 4.36
C ALA A 96 2.78 -10.76 3.97
N GLY A 97 2.80 -9.58 3.37
CA GLY A 97 1.61 -8.87 2.88
C GLY A 97 1.10 -7.78 3.81
N GLY A 98 1.84 -7.40 4.85
CA GLY A 98 1.50 -6.25 5.69
C GLY A 98 1.78 -4.92 5.00
N ASP A 99 0.95 -3.91 5.28
CA ASP A 99 1.09 -2.58 4.71
C ASP A 99 1.95 -1.66 5.57
N ALA A 100 2.82 -0.87 4.94
CA ALA A 100 3.69 0.06 5.65
C ALA A 100 3.58 1.47 5.08
N TYR A 101 3.18 2.42 5.93
CA TYR A 101 3.42 3.84 5.69
C TYR A 101 4.79 4.20 6.25
N VAL A 102 5.67 4.77 5.42
CA VAL A 102 7.00 5.22 5.83
C VAL A 102 7.19 6.69 5.50
N SER A 103 7.61 7.48 6.48
CA SER A 103 8.05 8.86 6.28
C SER A 103 9.46 9.07 6.83
N LEU A 104 10.34 9.61 6.00
CA LEU A 104 11.71 9.95 6.38
C LEU A 104 11.81 11.36 6.98
N GLY A 105 13.00 11.75 7.45
CA GLY A 105 13.22 13.06 8.04
C GLY A 105 13.24 13.08 9.56
N GLY A 106 13.47 11.91 10.18
CA GLY A 106 13.54 11.78 11.64
C GLY A 106 14.78 12.42 12.27
N GLY A 107 15.82 12.72 11.48
CA GLY A 107 17.10 13.24 11.98
C GLY A 107 17.94 12.22 12.77
N TRP A 108 17.40 11.03 13.05
CA TRP A 108 18.05 9.96 13.82
C TRP A 108 19.43 9.55 13.28
N TYR A 109 19.58 9.57 11.95
CA TYR A 109 20.80 9.14 11.26
C TYR A 109 21.78 10.29 11.00
N GLY A 110 21.57 11.45 11.62
CA GLY A 110 22.45 12.63 11.57
C GLY A 110 22.44 13.42 10.26
N SER A 111 22.14 12.79 9.12
CA SER A 111 22.04 13.45 7.81
C SER A 111 21.08 12.71 6.88
N ALA A 112 20.64 13.40 5.82
CA ALA A 112 19.84 12.83 4.74
C ALA A 112 20.56 11.61 4.13
N ALA A 113 21.83 11.77 3.78
CA ALA A 113 22.67 10.69 3.26
C ALA A 113 22.82 9.52 4.25
N GLY A 114 22.91 9.79 5.56
CA GLY A 114 22.95 8.76 6.59
C GLY A 114 21.63 7.99 6.72
N GLU A 115 20.49 8.70 6.65
CA GLU A 115 19.16 8.09 6.66
C GLU A 115 18.94 7.26 5.38
N ALA A 116 19.35 7.78 4.23
CA ALA A 116 19.32 7.05 2.96
C ALA A 116 20.20 5.79 3.00
N ALA A 117 21.40 5.87 3.57
CA ALA A 117 22.28 4.71 3.72
C ALA A 117 21.67 3.61 4.59
N ALA A 118 20.88 3.98 5.61
CA ALA A 118 20.18 3.03 6.47
C ALA A 118 18.93 2.42 5.79
N TRP A 119 18.14 3.24 5.09
CA TRP A 119 16.85 2.83 4.52
C TRP A 119 16.93 2.22 3.12
N ASN A 120 17.89 2.63 2.29
CA ASN A 120 17.98 2.18 0.90
C ASN A 120 18.19 0.68 0.71
N PRO A 121 18.89 -0.06 1.58
CA PRO A 121 18.91 -1.53 1.50
C PRO A 121 17.50 -2.13 1.53
N PHE A 122 16.65 -1.69 2.46
CA PHE A 122 15.25 -2.10 2.54
C PHE A 122 14.45 -1.59 1.33
N PHE A 123 14.53 -0.29 0.99
CA PHE A 123 13.74 0.26 -0.12
C PHE A 123 14.09 -0.37 -1.48
N ALA A 124 15.34 -0.78 -1.69
CA ALA A 124 15.77 -1.41 -2.93
C ALA A 124 15.03 -2.73 -3.19
N ASP A 125 14.76 -3.52 -2.16
CA ASP A 125 13.97 -4.77 -2.27
C ASP A 125 12.54 -4.50 -2.78
N TYR A 126 12.06 -3.27 -2.59
CA TYR A 126 10.73 -2.81 -2.99
C TYR A 126 10.75 -1.84 -4.18
N GLY A 127 11.89 -1.71 -4.87
CA GLY A 127 12.00 -0.85 -6.06
C GLY A 127 11.90 0.65 -5.77
N LEU A 128 12.24 1.07 -4.55
CA LEU A 128 12.24 2.45 -4.09
C LEU A 128 13.66 2.88 -3.68
N ALA A 129 13.88 4.18 -3.55
CA ALA A 129 15.09 4.75 -2.99
C ALA A 129 14.80 6.08 -2.30
N ALA A 130 15.36 6.26 -1.11
CA ALA A 130 15.45 7.55 -0.47
C ALA A 130 16.47 8.45 -1.17
N GLY A 131 16.12 9.73 -1.36
CA GLY A 131 17.08 10.77 -1.71
C GLY A 131 18.15 10.94 -0.62
N SER A 132 19.27 11.61 -0.93
CA SER A 132 20.40 11.79 0.00
C SER A 132 20.61 13.23 0.46
N THR A 133 19.67 14.12 0.14
CA THR A 133 19.70 15.54 0.48
C THR A 133 18.40 15.94 1.14
N TRP A 134 18.48 16.76 2.20
CA TRP A 134 17.31 17.40 2.77
C TRP A 134 16.65 18.32 1.75
N PHE A 135 15.34 18.47 1.86
CA PHE A 135 14.62 19.52 1.14
C PHE A 135 15.16 20.90 1.53
N THR A 136 15.23 21.79 0.53
CA THR A 136 15.95 23.06 0.61
C THR A 136 15.29 24.07 1.56
N ALA A 137 14.02 23.87 1.91
CA ALA A 137 13.27 24.73 2.81
C ALA A 137 13.19 24.08 4.21
N PRO A 138 13.94 24.57 5.21
CA PRO A 138 13.87 24.06 6.56
C PRO A 138 12.50 24.37 7.20
N GLY A 139 11.94 23.40 7.92
CA GLY A 139 10.67 23.53 8.63
C GLY A 139 9.51 22.87 7.89
N PHE A 140 8.29 23.12 8.38
CA PHE A 140 7.08 22.65 7.75
C PHE A 140 6.70 23.56 6.58
N VAL A 141 6.69 23.01 5.37
CA VAL A 141 6.38 23.70 4.12
C VAL A 141 5.19 23.07 3.42
N ASP A 142 4.49 23.90 2.66
CA ASP A 142 3.40 23.47 1.81
C ASP A 142 3.95 22.81 0.54
N ALA A 143 3.74 21.51 0.42
CA ALA A 143 4.03 20.77 -0.80
C ALA A 143 2.74 20.70 -1.64
N THR A 144 2.77 21.28 -2.83
CA THR A 144 1.69 21.06 -3.80
C THR A 144 1.80 19.62 -4.30
N VAL A 145 0.72 18.85 -4.18
CA VAL A 145 0.70 17.48 -4.67
C VAL A 145 0.51 17.49 -6.17
N THR A 146 1.47 16.90 -6.87
CA THR A 146 1.53 16.80 -8.34
C THR A 146 1.03 15.44 -8.81
N GLN A 147 1.19 14.39 -8.00
CA GLN A 147 0.65 13.05 -8.21
C GLN A 147 0.28 12.42 -6.86
N GLY A 148 -0.87 11.75 -6.78
CA GLY A 148 -1.32 11.10 -5.54
C GLY A 148 -2.85 10.97 -5.48
N PRO A 149 -3.40 10.66 -4.30
CA PRO A 149 -4.84 10.53 -4.09
C PRO A 149 -5.65 11.74 -4.54
N SER A 150 -6.83 11.49 -5.09
CA SER A 150 -7.76 12.56 -5.45
C SER A 150 -8.15 13.38 -4.21
N GLY A 151 -8.01 14.70 -4.28
CA GLY A 151 -8.33 15.60 -3.17
C GLY A 151 -7.16 15.88 -2.21
N ALA A 152 -6.08 15.10 -2.26
CA ALA A 152 -4.84 15.43 -1.58
C ALA A 152 -4.12 16.53 -2.39
N THR A 153 -4.62 17.77 -2.38
CA THR A 153 -4.09 18.85 -3.25
C THR A 153 -2.78 19.45 -2.74
N ASN A 154 -2.61 19.45 -1.42
CA ASN A 154 -1.44 19.99 -0.76
C ASN A 154 -1.25 19.32 0.59
N LEU A 155 0.01 19.12 0.99
CA LEU A 155 0.36 18.44 2.23
C LEU A 155 1.46 19.22 2.94
N ILE A 156 1.41 19.22 4.27
CA ILE A 156 2.53 19.72 5.07
C ILE A 156 3.68 18.73 4.93
N TRP A 157 4.86 19.24 4.61
CA TRP A 157 6.09 18.47 4.60
C TRP A 157 7.15 19.13 5.46
N GLY A 158 7.82 18.35 6.30
CA GLY A 158 8.85 18.85 7.21
C GLY A 158 10.27 18.69 6.67
N TYR A 159 11.23 18.77 7.59
CA TYR A 159 12.59 18.26 7.39
C TYR A 159 12.50 16.81 6.91
N GLY A 160 12.97 16.55 5.70
CA GLY A 160 12.82 15.25 5.07
C GLY A 160 13.52 15.20 3.72
N GLN A 161 13.43 14.04 3.09
CA GLN A 161 14.02 13.74 1.79
C GLN A 161 13.04 12.90 0.97
N SER A 162 13.31 12.77 -0.33
CA SER A 162 12.39 12.10 -1.23
C SER A 162 12.40 10.59 -1.03
N ILE A 163 11.30 9.93 -1.43
CA ILE A 163 11.22 8.48 -1.64
C ILE A 163 10.79 8.25 -3.09
N ASP A 164 11.77 8.03 -3.96
CA ASP A 164 11.59 7.93 -5.40
C ASP A 164 11.56 6.46 -5.85
N ARG A 165 10.80 6.20 -6.91
CA ARG A 165 10.83 4.92 -7.61
C ARG A 165 12.20 4.71 -8.28
N LEU A 166 12.79 3.53 -8.11
CA LEU A 166 13.97 3.13 -8.86
C LEU A 166 13.63 2.95 -10.35
N PRO A 167 14.52 3.32 -11.30
CA PRO A 167 14.23 3.26 -12.74
C PRO A 167 13.75 1.89 -13.27
N ALA A 168 14.19 0.80 -12.64
CA ALA A 168 13.78 -0.57 -12.96
C ALA A 168 12.96 -1.23 -11.83
N GLY A 169 12.59 -0.47 -10.80
CA GLY A 169 11.83 -0.94 -9.65
C GLY A 169 10.34 -1.06 -9.94
N ASN A 170 9.68 -2.01 -9.27
CA ASN A 170 8.21 -2.16 -9.31
C ASN A 170 7.49 -1.29 -8.27
N GLY A 171 8.22 -0.61 -7.39
CA GLY A 171 7.66 0.30 -6.38
C GLY A 171 7.00 1.52 -6.99
N VAL A 172 6.20 2.20 -6.17
CA VAL A 172 5.47 3.42 -6.55
C VAL A 172 5.78 4.53 -5.55
N SER A 173 6.19 5.70 -6.03
CA SER A 173 6.12 6.93 -5.22
C SER A 173 4.66 7.34 -5.12
N TYR A 174 3.99 6.89 -4.06
CA TYR A 174 2.55 7.02 -3.84
C TYR A 174 2.07 8.46 -3.82
N VAL A 175 2.84 9.36 -3.22
CA VAL A 175 2.61 10.80 -3.30
C VAL A 175 3.83 11.44 -3.90
N ARG A 176 3.63 12.34 -4.86
CA ARG A 176 4.64 13.25 -5.38
C ARG A 176 4.18 14.69 -5.21
N GLY A 177 5.14 15.57 -5.01
CA GLY A 177 4.84 16.98 -4.89
C GLY A 177 5.98 17.88 -5.31
N SER A 178 5.63 19.16 -5.41
CA SER A 178 6.53 20.26 -5.73
C SER A 178 6.53 21.27 -4.59
N PHE A 179 7.71 21.78 -4.25
CA PHE A 179 7.87 22.86 -3.29
C PHE A 179 8.01 24.19 -4.01
N ALA A 180 7.51 25.28 -3.43
CA ALA A 180 7.77 26.62 -3.94
C ALA A 180 9.29 26.87 -3.98
N GLY A 181 9.85 27.05 -5.19
CA GLY A 181 11.29 27.22 -5.40
C GLY A 181 12.15 25.96 -5.25
N GLY A 182 11.53 24.78 -5.06
CA GLY A 182 12.21 23.49 -5.00
C GLY A 182 12.21 22.73 -6.33
N PRO A 183 12.70 21.48 -6.37
CA PRO A 183 12.58 20.61 -7.53
C PRO A 183 11.10 20.43 -7.93
N GLN A 184 10.82 20.38 -9.24
CA GLN A 184 9.45 20.49 -9.76
C GLN A 184 8.56 19.26 -9.51
N ASP A 185 9.11 18.09 -9.17
CA ASP A 185 8.32 16.88 -8.88
C ASP A 185 9.17 15.79 -8.19
N ILE A 186 8.96 15.57 -6.88
CA ILE A 186 9.71 14.55 -6.11
C ILE A 186 8.79 13.61 -5.35
N GLY A 187 9.20 12.37 -5.17
CA GLY A 187 8.46 11.39 -4.35
C GLY A 187 8.50 11.77 -2.88
N LEU A 188 7.34 11.78 -2.22
CA LEU A 188 7.16 12.16 -0.82
C LEU A 188 6.86 10.93 0.06
N VAL A 189 6.13 9.94 -0.49
CA VAL A 189 5.83 8.66 0.17
C VAL A 189 6.04 7.55 -0.86
N GLY A 190 6.68 6.44 -0.45
CA GLY A 190 6.83 5.25 -1.28
C GLY A 190 5.91 4.11 -0.83
N SER A 191 5.45 3.30 -1.78
CA SER A 191 4.78 2.02 -1.54
C SER A 191 5.49 0.89 -2.29
N SER A 192 5.64 -0.24 -1.61
CA SER A 192 6.22 -1.48 -2.12
C SER A 192 5.27 -2.32 -2.96
N GLN A 193 3.96 -2.23 -2.69
CA GLN A 193 2.93 -2.89 -3.48
C GLN A 193 2.27 -1.91 -4.45
N PRO A 194 1.94 -2.33 -5.68
CA PRO A 194 1.08 -1.56 -6.57
C PRO A 194 -0.25 -1.32 -5.86
N LEU A 195 -0.48 -0.08 -5.43
CA LEU A 195 -1.67 0.29 -4.71
C LEU A 195 -2.86 0.22 -5.68
N GLY A 196 -3.68 -0.82 -5.52
CA GLY A 196 -5.07 -0.80 -5.96
C GLY A 196 -5.37 -0.66 -7.46
N VAL A 197 -4.46 -1.01 -8.39
CA VAL A 197 -4.96 -1.51 -9.69
C VAL A 197 -5.21 -3.00 -9.49
N ALA A 198 -6.33 -3.35 -8.85
CA ALA A 198 -6.82 -4.72 -8.97
C ALA A 198 -6.92 -5.00 -10.47
N PRO A 199 -6.25 -6.04 -11.02
CA PRO A 199 -6.62 -6.55 -12.32
C PRO A 199 -8.03 -7.10 -12.12
N VAL A 200 -9.03 -6.25 -12.28
CA VAL A 200 -10.37 -6.71 -12.62
C VAL A 200 -10.12 -7.60 -13.84
N PRO A 201 -10.40 -8.91 -13.79
CA PRO A 201 -10.31 -9.70 -14.99
C PRO A 201 -11.20 -8.98 -15.99
N GLU A 202 -10.60 -8.50 -17.08
CA GLU A 202 -11.32 -7.73 -18.07
C GLU A 202 -12.60 -8.51 -18.42
N PRO A 203 -13.75 -7.85 -18.69
CA PRO A 203 -15.00 -8.54 -19.00
C PRO A 203 -14.85 -9.66 -20.04
N ALA A 204 -13.83 -9.58 -20.90
CA ALA A 204 -13.40 -10.62 -21.82
C ALA A 204 -12.99 -11.95 -21.14
N THR A 205 -12.28 -11.94 -20.00
CA THR A 205 -11.83 -13.15 -19.29
C THR A 205 -13.01 -13.96 -18.76
N TRP A 206 -14.01 -13.29 -18.18
CA TRP A 206 -15.27 -13.93 -17.77
C TRP A 206 -16.05 -14.47 -18.97
N THR A 207 -16.07 -13.70 -20.07
CA THR A 207 -16.71 -14.12 -21.31
C THR A 207 -16.05 -15.37 -21.89
N MET A 208 -14.72 -15.46 -21.87
CA MET A 208 -13.98 -16.64 -22.35
C MET A 208 -14.21 -17.87 -21.47
N MET A 209 -14.33 -17.72 -20.15
CA MET A 209 -14.70 -18.84 -19.27
C MET A 209 -16.12 -19.31 -19.54
N ILE A 210 -17.08 -18.39 -19.64
CA ILE A 210 -18.49 -18.73 -19.93
C ILE A 210 -18.62 -19.40 -21.30
N VAL A 211 -17.95 -18.89 -22.34
CA VAL A 211 -17.94 -19.47 -23.68
C VAL A 211 -17.23 -20.84 -23.67
N GLY A 212 -16.09 -20.97 -22.98
CA GLY A 212 -15.36 -22.23 -22.85
C GLY A 212 -16.18 -23.32 -22.18
N PHE A 213 -16.79 -23.04 -21.02
CA PHE A 213 -17.65 -24.00 -20.32
C PHE A 213 -18.96 -24.26 -21.06
N GLY A 214 -19.55 -23.23 -21.68
CA GLY A 214 -20.77 -23.36 -22.48
C GLY A 214 -20.59 -24.25 -23.70
N THR A 215 -19.47 -24.10 -24.43
CA THR A 215 -19.15 -24.92 -25.60
C THR A 215 -18.82 -26.37 -25.23
N ALA A 216 -18.06 -26.61 -24.16
CA ALA A 216 -17.77 -27.95 -23.65
C ALA A 216 -19.06 -28.67 -23.21
N GLY A 217 -19.93 -27.99 -22.47
CA GLY A 217 -21.24 -28.51 -22.06
C GLY A 217 -22.14 -28.86 -23.25
N ALA A 218 -22.22 -27.97 -24.25
CA ALA A 218 -23.01 -28.20 -25.46
C ALA A 218 -22.50 -29.41 -26.27
N ALA A 219 -21.19 -29.59 -26.39
CA ALA A 219 -20.58 -30.71 -27.09
C ALA A 219 -20.89 -32.06 -26.41
N MET A 220 -20.83 -32.12 -25.08
CA MET A 220 -21.17 -33.32 -24.31
C MET A 220 -22.66 -33.70 -24.44
N ARG A 221 -23.56 -32.72 -24.46
CA ARG A 221 -25.01 -32.96 -24.59
C ARG A 221 -25.40 -33.55 -25.95
N ARG A 222 -24.74 -33.13 -27.04
CA ARG A 222 -24.99 -33.68 -28.39
C ARG A 222 -24.60 -35.16 -28.52
N ARG A 223 -23.60 -35.63 -27.78
CA ARG A 223 -23.15 -37.03 -27.81
C ARG A 223 -24.13 -37.97 -27.11
N ARG A 224 -24.77 -37.53 -26.02
CA ARG A 224 -25.77 -38.35 -25.29
C ARG A 224 -27.10 -38.49 -26.05
N ALA A 225 -27.47 -37.51 -26.87
CA ALA A 225 -28.71 -37.58 -27.66
C ALA A 225 -28.67 -38.61 -28.82
N ARG A 226 -27.50 -39.12 -29.19
CA ARG A 226 -27.34 -40.07 -30.31
C ARG A 226 -27.32 -41.55 -29.89
N ARG A 227 -27.42 -41.88 -28.60
CA ARG A 227 -27.36 -43.27 -28.10
C ARG A 227 -28.72 -43.80 -27.65
N TRP A 228 -29.75 -43.60 -28.46
CA TRP A 228 -31.03 -44.30 -28.33
C TRP A 228 -31.55 -44.70 -29.70
N ARG A 229 -30.86 -45.65 -30.34
CA ARG A 229 -31.46 -46.43 -31.43
C ARG A 229 -31.88 -47.77 -30.82
N PHE A 230 -33.18 -47.92 -30.64
CA PHE A 230 -33.82 -49.15 -30.20
C PHE A 230 -33.54 -50.26 -31.21
N GLU A 231 -32.79 -51.28 -30.79
CA GLU A 231 -32.78 -52.57 -31.45
C GLU A 231 -33.79 -53.44 -30.71
N MET A 232 -35.01 -53.49 -31.24
CA MET A 232 -36.04 -54.43 -30.79
C MET A 232 -35.98 -55.67 -31.69
N THR A 233 -35.28 -56.70 -31.24
CA THR A 233 -35.41 -58.07 -31.77
C THR A 233 -36.13 -58.91 -30.73
N PRO A 234 -37.36 -59.40 -31.01
CA PRO A 234 -38.04 -60.31 -30.09
C PRO A 234 -37.43 -61.72 -30.15
N PRO A 235 -37.38 -62.46 -29.02
CA PRO A 235 -36.76 -63.77 -28.98
C PRO A 235 -37.66 -64.85 -29.59
N THR A 236 -37.05 -65.67 -30.45
CA THR A 236 -37.57 -66.93 -30.97
C THR A 236 -37.85 -67.92 -29.85
N THR A 237 -39.10 -68.36 -29.71
CA THR A 237 -39.51 -69.51 -28.92
C THR A 237 -39.01 -70.81 -29.54
N ARG A 238 -38.23 -71.59 -28.77
CA ARG A 238 -37.84 -72.97 -29.07
C ARG A 238 -39.07 -73.89 -28.99
N GLY A 239 -39.26 -74.72 -30.01
CA GLY A 239 -40.12 -75.90 -29.99
C GLY A 239 -39.28 -77.17 -30.15
N SER A 240 -39.47 -78.08 -29.18
CA SER A 240 -39.20 -79.54 -29.13
C SER A 240 -37.87 -80.07 -29.66
#